data_AF-A0A0R2HWF8-F1
#
_entry.id   AF-A0A0R2HWF8-F1
#
_cell.length_a   1.000
_cell.length_b   1.000
_cell.length_c   1.000
_cell.angle_alpha   90.00
_cell.angle_beta   90.00
_cell.angle_gamma   90.00
#
_symmetry.space_group_name_H-M   'P 1'
#
loop_
_entity.id
_entity.type
_entity.pdbx_description
1 polymer ?
#
loop_
_entity_poly.entity_id
_entity_poly.type
_entity_poly.pdbx_seq_one_letter_code
_entity_poly.pdbx_strand_id
1 'polypeptide(L)'
;MKSLIEQKDSRKLALLDYLAVTQKTSVDACSAYLNISEKVLLLELMQLQNFIETWADQLNITIENDTISFSKNPTFEMENVYVALRKNSTFYLLLNESFQSKEATLNDFAEAYYCSYNYVYRAKERVAQYIAEYNFQFDSKTLALKGNKQALRFFFYNFYWEVLKGKDWPFGKELRIELEDKLKGMEADITLTPIEKEKFLYWMAICYLQVKKQQTVDQNSLYQIVAEQDPQFVKVKEQLASLYETTEIDDEVKTEEVYFLYFGLLLVQEKNILSTISSADKKILAETKPLIQMKMKLAKENNLKFK
;
A
#
# COMPACT_ATOMS: atom_id res chain seq x y z
N MET A 1 -0.15 -7.45 -7.87
CA MET A 1 -0.50 -7.83 -6.47
C MET A 1 -1.59 -8.91 -6.32
N LYS A 2 -2.63 -9.02 -7.18
CA LYS A 2 -3.71 -10.04 -7.03
C LYS A 2 -3.21 -11.49 -6.94
N SER A 3 -2.13 -11.85 -7.64
CA SER A 3 -1.51 -13.19 -7.64
C SER A 3 -0.85 -13.59 -6.31
N LEU A 4 -0.70 -12.65 -5.37
CA LEU A 4 0.04 -12.83 -4.11
C LEU A 4 -0.87 -12.87 -2.89
N ILE A 5 -2.11 -12.40 -3.06
CA ILE A 5 -3.17 -12.61 -2.10
C ILE A 5 -3.39 -14.13 -2.05
N GLU A 6 -3.41 -14.70 -0.85
CA GLU A 6 -3.51 -16.16 -0.70
C GLU A 6 -4.70 -16.71 -1.48
N GLN A 7 -4.60 -17.95 -1.96
CA GLN A 7 -5.65 -18.54 -2.78
C GLN A 7 -7.04 -18.44 -2.12
N LYS A 8 -7.12 -18.54 -0.79
CA LYS A 8 -8.36 -18.40 -0.02
C LYS A 8 -8.90 -16.96 -0.05
N ASP A 9 -8.05 -15.97 0.18
CA ASP A 9 -8.44 -14.56 0.14
C ASP A 9 -8.75 -14.10 -1.29
N SER A 10 -8.01 -14.62 -2.27
CA SER A 10 -8.27 -14.42 -3.69
C SER A 10 -9.59 -15.05 -4.12
N ARG A 11 -9.99 -16.19 -3.55
CA ARG A 11 -11.31 -16.80 -3.78
C ARG A 11 -12.44 -15.97 -3.18
N LYS A 12 -12.29 -15.45 -1.96
CA LYS A 12 -13.30 -14.56 -1.34
C LYS A 12 -13.51 -13.28 -2.14
N LEU A 13 -12.42 -12.69 -2.64
CA LEU A 13 -12.50 -11.54 -3.54
C LEU A 13 -13.20 -11.90 -4.85
N ALA A 14 -12.83 -13.01 -5.49
CA ALA A 14 -13.47 -13.47 -6.72
C ALA A 14 -14.97 -13.79 -6.53
N LEU A 15 -15.33 -14.37 -5.38
CA LEU A 15 -16.71 -14.65 -5.00
C LEU A 15 -17.51 -13.35 -4.82
N LEU A 16 -16.97 -12.37 -4.09
CA LEU A 16 -17.62 -11.06 -3.93
C LEU A 16 -17.75 -10.33 -5.26
N ASP A 17 -16.72 -10.33 -6.11
CA ASP A 17 -16.75 -9.69 -7.43
C ASP A 17 -17.85 -10.33 -8.31
N TYR A 18 -17.95 -11.66 -8.29
CA TYR A 18 -18.99 -12.38 -9.01
C TYR A 18 -20.39 -12.02 -8.49
N LEU A 19 -20.60 -12.12 -7.18
CA LEU A 19 -21.90 -11.85 -6.55
C LEU A 19 -22.34 -10.39 -6.68
N ALA A 20 -21.41 -9.44 -6.63
CA ALA A 20 -21.70 -8.02 -6.82
C ALA A 20 -22.21 -7.71 -8.24
N VAL A 21 -21.77 -8.49 -9.24
CA VAL A 21 -22.22 -8.37 -10.63
C VAL A 21 -23.54 -9.11 -10.85
N THR A 22 -23.63 -10.37 -10.43
CA THR A 22 -24.80 -11.21 -10.72
C THR A 22 -26.01 -10.88 -9.86
N GLN A 23 -25.77 -10.42 -8.62
CA GLN A 23 -26.76 -10.16 -7.55
C GLN A 23 -27.56 -11.40 -7.11
N LYS A 24 -27.95 -12.28 -8.02
CA LYS A 24 -28.64 -13.54 -7.76
C LYS A 24 -28.11 -14.62 -8.69
N THR A 25 -27.72 -15.76 -8.14
CA THR A 25 -27.13 -16.89 -8.89
C THR A 25 -27.45 -18.22 -8.19
N SER A 26 -27.43 -19.33 -8.92
CA SER A 26 -27.49 -20.67 -8.31
C SER A 26 -26.14 -21.06 -7.70
N VAL A 27 -26.16 -21.97 -6.71
CA VAL A 27 -24.97 -22.62 -6.15
C VAL A 27 -24.14 -23.30 -7.25
N ASP A 28 -24.75 -24.02 -8.18
CA ASP A 28 -24.09 -24.72 -9.29
C ASP A 28 -23.33 -23.77 -10.22
N ALA A 29 -24.00 -22.71 -10.69
CA ALA A 29 -23.37 -21.71 -11.55
C ALA A 29 -22.18 -21.01 -10.86
N CYS A 30 -22.30 -20.71 -9.56
CA CYS A 30 -21.25 -20.07 -8.80
C CYS A 30 -20.05 -21.02 -8.55
N SER A 31 -20.33 -22.29 -8.26
CA SER A 31 -19.30 -23.31 -8.04
C SER A 31 -18.51 -23.59 -9.33
N ALA A 32 -19.21 -23.65 -10.46
CA ALA A 32 -18.62 -23.74 -11.79
C ALA A 32 -17.75 -22.52 -12.13
N TYR A 33 -18.22 -21.30 -11.85
CA TYR A 33 -17.46 -20.07 -12.08
C TYR A 33 -16.15 -20.03 -11.28
N LEU A 34 -16.20 -20.42 -10.00
CA LEU A 34 -15.02 -20.45 -9.13
C LEU A 34 -14.16 -21.70 -9.30
N ASN A 35 -14.60 -22.68 -10.10
CA ASN A 35 -13.97 -23.98 -10.30
C ASN A 35 -13.68 -24.71 -8.97
N ILE A 36 -14.71 -24.79 -8.12
CA ILE A 36 -14.67 -25.47 -6.82
C ILE A 36 -15.90 -26.36 -6.66
N SER A 37 -15.86 -27.32 -5.73
CA SER A 37 -17.06 -28.09 -5.39
C SER A 37 -18.07 -27.24 -4.62
N GLU A 38 -19.36 -27.57 -4.76
CA GLU A 38 -20.45 -26.90 -4.03
C GLU A 38 -20.23 -26.92 -2.52
N LYS A 39 -19.74 -28.04 -1.97
CA LYS A 39 -19.38 -28.15 -0.55
C LYS A 39 -18.34 -27.10 -0.13
N VAL A 40 -17.32 -26.86 -0.96
CA VAL A 40 -16.31 -25.84 -0.68
C VAL A 40 -16.90 -24.44 -0.83
N LEU A 41 -17.74 -24.20 -1.84
CA LEU A 41 -18.45 -22.94 -2.02
C LEU A 41 -19.30 -22.58 -0.79
N LEU A 42 -20.10 -23.51 -0.28
CA LEU A 42 -20.94 -23.29 0.90
C LEU A 42 -20.11 -22.92 2.13
N LEU A 43 -18.96 -23.59 2.34
CA LEU A 43 -18.04 -23.25 3.43
C LEU A 43 -17.42 -21.84 3.26
N GLU A 44 -17.05 -21.46 2.04
CA GLU A 44 -16.52 -20.12 1.75
C GLU A 44 -17.60 -19.04 1.92
N LEU A 45 -18.84 -19.32 1.52
CA LEU A 45 -19.99 -18.43 1.74
C LEU A 45 -20.27 -18.24 3.24
N MET A 46 -20.27 -19.30 4.03
CA MET A 46 -20.43 -19.20 5.49
C MET A 46 -19.31 -18.36 6.14
N GLN A 47 -18.06 -18.53 5.69
CA GLN A 47 -16.94 -17.72 6.18
C GLN A 47 -17.03 -16.27 5.72
N LEU A 48 -17.52 -16.04 4.51
CA LEU A 48 -17.73 -14.71 3.97
C LEU A 48 -18.85 -13.99 4.70
N GLN A 49 -19.99 -14.65 4.95
CA GLN A 49 -21.10 -14.15 5.77
C GLN A 49 -20.60 -13.70 7.15
N ASN A 50 -19.90 -14.58 7.88
CA ASN A 50 -19.31 -14.22 9.17
C ASN A 50 -18.35 -13.02 9.08
N PHE A 51 -17.58 -12.92 7.99
CA PHE A 51 -16.66 -11.82 7.78
C PHE A 51 -17.40 -10.49 7.51
N ILE A 52 -18.49 -10.52 6.74
CA ILE A 52 -19.26 -9.31 6.40
C ILE A 52 -20.26 -8.90 7.47
N GLU A 53 -20.42 -9.67 8.55
CA GLU A 53 -21.35 -9.40 9.65
C GLU A 53 -21.18 -7.99 10.25
N THR A 54 -19.96 -7.45 10.24
CA THR A 54 -19.69 -6.06 10.67
C THR A 54 -20.45 -5.00 9.85
N TRP A 55 -20.94 -5.37 8.66
CA TRP A 55 -21.74 -4.54 7.76
C TRP A 55 -23.14 -5.12 7.50
N ALA A 56 -23.68 -5.97 8.38
CA ALA A 56 -24.96 -6.67 8.17
C ALA A 56 -26.13 -5.74 7.77
N ASP A 57 -26.16 -4.50 8.30
CA ASP A 57 -27.19 -3.50 7.97
C ASP A 57 -27.09 -2.93 6.54
N GLN A 58 -25.94 -3.11 5.89
CA GLN A 58 -25.59 -2.47 4.61
C GLN A 58 -25.25 -3.48 3.51
N LEU A 59 -24.93 -4.72 3.87
CA LEU A 59 -24.49 -5.78 2.97
C LEU A 59 -24.95 -7.13 3.51
N ASN A 60 -25.61 -7.93 2.67
CA ASN A 60 -26.05 -9.26 3.04
C ASN A 60 -25.88 -10.27 1.89
N ILE A 61 -25.58 -11.50 2.26
CA ILE A 61 -25.53 -12.66 1.37
C ILE A 61 -26.45 -13.71 1.98
N THR A 62 -27.46 -14.16 1.24
CA THR A 62 -28.37 -15.24 1.69
C THR A 62 -28.36 -16.40 0.72
N ILE A 63 -28.68 -17.59 1.24
CA ILE A 63 -28.79 -18.82 0.45
C ILE A 63 -30.17 -19.42 0.76
N GLU A 64 -31.01 -19.49 -0.26
CA GLU A 64 -32.38 -20.04 -0.17
C GLU A 64 -32.65 -20.92 -1.39
N ASN A 65 -33.04 -22.18 -1.20
CA ASN A 65 -33.35 -23.13 -2.28
C ASN A 65 -32.28 -23.13 -3.39
N ASP A 66 -31.02 -23.37 -3.02
CA ASP A 66 -29.83 -23.36 -3.90
C ASP A 66 -29.61 -22.05 -4.68
N THR A 67 -30.27 -20.98 -4.26
CA THR A 67 -30.11 -19.64 -4.82
C THR A 67 -29.36 -18.75 -3.85
N ILE A 68 -28.22 -18.25 -4.29
CA ILE A 68 -27.42 -17.26 -3.59
C ILE A 68 -27.91 -15.88 -4.01
N SER A 69 -28.28 -15.05 -3.03
CA SER A 69 -28.68 -13.66 -3.24
C SER A 69 -27.71 -12.73 -2.52
N PHE A 70 -27.27 -11.70 -3.21
CA PHE A 70 -26.38 -10.65 -2.71
C PHE A 70 -27.13 -9.32 -2.76
N SER A 71 -27.23 -8.65 -1.62
CA SER A 71 -27.86 -7.34 -1.51
C SER A 71 -26.94 -6.37 -0.79
N LYS A 72 -26.90 -5.12 -1.27
CA LYS A 72 -26.16 -4.04 -0.63
C LYS A 72 -26.97 -2.75 -0.66
N ASN A 73 -26.75 -1.88 0.31
CA ASN A 73 -27.25 -0.51 0.26
C ASN A 73 -26.65 0.20 -0.99
N PRO A 74 -27.46 0.95 -1.76
CA PRO A 74 -26.97 1.72 -2.91
C PRO A 74 -25.77 2.62 -2.59
N THR A 75 -25.75 3.24 -1.40
CA THR A 75 -24.67 4.13 -0.97
C THR A 75 -23.48 3.41 -0.36
N PHE A 76 -23.59 2.09 -0.10
CA PHE A 76 -22.49 1.33 0.47
C PHE A 76 -21.37 1.12 -0.56
N GLU A 77 -20.18 1.53 -0.15
CA GLU A 77 -18.94 1.39 -0.92
C GLU A 77 -18.31 0.01 -0.67
N MET A 78 -18.37 -0.87 -1.67
CA MET A 78 -17.78 -2.21 -1.60
C MET A 78 -16.28 -2.20 -1.34
N GLU A 79 -15.60 -1.09 -1.68
CA GLU A 79 -14.16 -0.95 -1.43
C GLU A 79 -13.81 -1.13 0.05
N ASN A 80 -14.71 -0.78 0.99
CA ASN A 80 -14.48 -1.01 2.42
C ASN A 80 -14.31 -2.50 2.74
N VAL A 81 -15.11 -3.36 2.11
CA VAL A 81 -15.05 -4.82 2.28
C VAL A 81 -13.80 -5.37 1.61
N TYR A 82 -13.48 -4.89 0.41
CA TYR A 82 -12.28 -5.33 -0.31
C TYR A 82 -10.99 -4.95 0.42
N VAL A 83 -10.91 -3.74 0.98
CA VAL A 83 -9.80 -3.29 1.83
C VAL A 83 -9.67 -4.19 3.05
N ALA A 84 -10.78 -4.46 3.75
CA ALA A 84 -10.77 -5.32 4.93
C ALA A 84 -10.31 -6.76 4.60
N LEU A 85 -10.73 -7.33 3.46
CA LEU A 85 -10.24 -8.64 3.01
C LEU A 85 -8.76 -8.62 2.70
N ARG A 86 -8.28 -7.61 1.96
CA ARG A 86 -6.85 -7.51 1.63
C ARG A 86 -5.99 -7.33 2.87
N LYS A 87 -6.45 -6.54 3.86
CA LYS A 87 -5.78 -6.36 5.15
C LYS A 87 -5.69 -7.65 5.98
N ASN A 88 -6.64 -8.56 5.85
CA ASN A 88 -6.61 -9.84 6.55
C ASN A 88 -5.71 -10.88 5.86
N SER A 89 -5.22 -10.59 4.65
CA SER A 89 -4.33 -11.51 3.95
C SER A 89 -2.97 -11.59 4.62
N THR A 90 -2.40 -12.80 4.69
CA THR A 90 -1.05 -13.02 5.23
C THR A 90 0.00 -12.21 4.44
N PHE A 91 -0.22 -11.95 3.15
CA PHE A 91 0.61 -11.07 2.34
C PHE A 91 0.66 -9.64 2.89
N TYR A 92 -0.50 -9.05 3.16
CA TYR A 92 -0.56 -7.71 3.75
C TYR A 92 0.05 -7.71 5.14
N LEU A 93 -0.31 -8.67 6.00
CA LEU A 93 0.16 -8.72 7.38
C LEU A 93 1.68 -8.82 7.44
N LEU A 94 2.30 -9.68 6.64
CA LEU A 94 3.76 -9.82 6.57
C LEU A 94 4.45 -8.54 6.10
N LEU A 95 3.95 -7.92 5.02
CA LEU A 95 4.55 -6.70 4.51
C LEU A 95 4.33 -5.52 5.45
N ASN A 96 3.15 -5.42 6.07
CA ASN A 96 2.90 -4.42 7.09
C ASN A 96 3.84 -4.62 8.29
N GLU A 97 4.01 -5.85 8.79
CA GLU A 97 4.95 -6.12 9.90
C GLU A 97 6.39 -5.79 9.49
N SER A 98 6.81 -6.17 8.28
CA SER A 98 8.13 -5.85 7.73
C SER A 98 8.40 -4.36 7.64
N PHE A 99 7.35 -3.57 7.41
CA PHE A 99 7.42 -2.13 7.39
C PHE A 99 7.48 -1.58 8.81
N GLN A 100 6.56 -2.00 9.69
CA GLN A 100 6.35 -1.41 11.01
C GLN A 100 7.47 -1.75 12.00
N SER A 101 7.95 -2.99 12.00
CA SER A 101 8.93 -3.48 12.97
C SER A 101 10.23 -3.90 12.30
N LYS A 102 11.35 -3.28 12.72
CA LYS A 102 12.69 -3.62 12.22
C LYS A 102 13.21 -4.94 12.80
N GLU A 103 12.75 -5.30 14.00
CA GLU A 103 13.28 -6.40 14.80
C GLU A 103 12.34 -7.61 14.86
N ALA A 104 11.09 -7.50 14.39
CA ALA A 104 10.14 -8.60 14.41
C ALA A 104 10.70 -9.84 13.69
N THR A 105 10.61 -10.98 14.35
CA THR A 105 11.03 -12.27 13.82
C THR A 105 9.84 -13.06 13.30
N LEU A 106 10.12 -14.16 12.60
CA LEU A 106 9.09 -15.12 12.21
C LEU A 106 8.35 -15.73 13.41
N ASN A 107 9.03 -15.88 14.56
CA ASN A 107 8.42 -16.40 15.77
C ASN A 107 7.44 -15.38 16.36
N ASP A 108 7.86 -14.10 16.45
CA ASP A 108 6.99 -13.03 16.96
C ASP A 108 5.74 -12.89 16.10
N PHE A 109 5.88 -12.99 14.77
CA PHE A 109 4.74 -13.00 13.85
C PHE A 109 3.84 -14.21 14.07
N ALA A 110 4.42 -15.41 14.19
CA ALA A 110 3.65 -16.64 14.40
C ALA A 110 2.82 -16.55 15.69
N GLU A 111 3.40 -16.01 16.76
CA GLU A 111 2.74 -15.78 18.04
C GLU A 111 1.65 -14.70 17.94
N ALA A 112 1.97 -13.52 17.38
CA ALA A 112 1.04 -12.40 17.25
C ALA A 112 -0.21 -12.74 16.42
N TYR A 113 -0.06 -13.62 15.42
CA TYR A 113 -1.14 -14.03 14.53
C TYR A 113 -1.65 -15.46 14.78
N TYR A 114 -1.30 -16.08 15.92
CA TYR A 114 -1.75 -17.41 16.35
C TYR A 114 -1.63 -18.49 15.26
N CYS A 115 -0.50 -18.53 14.56
CA CYS A 115 -0.25 -19.46 13.47
C CYS A 115 1.06 -20.22 13.64
N SER A 116 1.23 -21.34 12.93
CA SER A 116 2.46 -22.14 13.04
C SER A 116 3.63 -21.47 12.33
N TYR A 117 4.84 -21.62 12.88
CA TYR A 117 6.07 -21.14 12.23
C TYR A 117 6.20 -21.58 10.77
N ASN A 118 5.92 -22.86 10.49
CA ASN A 118 6.02 -23.43 9.14
C ASN A 118 5.04 -22.77 8.15
N TYR A 119 3.86 -22.36 8.62
CA TYR A 119 2.90 -21.62 7.80
C TYR A 119 3.47 -20.24 7.44
N VAL A 120 3.94 -19.49 8.46
CA VAL A 120 4.52 -18.16 8.26
C VAL A 120 5.75 -18.22 7.38
N TYR A 121 6.63 -19.21 7.57
CA TYR A 121 7.82 -19.40 6.75
C TYR A 121 7.46 -19.57 5.26
N ARG A 122 6.49 -20.44 4.94
CA ARG A 122 6.03 -20.61 3.56
C ARG A 122 5.40 -19.34 2.99
N ALA A 123 4.64 -18.60 3.80
CA ALA A 123 4.08 -17.32 3.39
C ALA A 123 5.18 -16.27 3.12
N LYS A 124 6.19 -16.18 3.99
CA LYS A 124 7.38 -15.34 3.81
C LYS A 124 8.10 -15.68 2.52
N GLU A 125 8.32 -16.96 2.20
CA GLU A 125 9.00 -17.36 0.95
C GLU A 125 8.23 -16.91 -0.30
N ARG A 126 6.89 -16.96 -0.30
CA ARG A 126 6.08 -16.42 -1.40
C ARG A 126 6.23 -14.90 -1.53
N VAL A 127 6.22 -14.18 -0.41
CA VAL A 127 6.47 -12.74 -0.42
C VAL A 127 7.89 -12.46 -0.91
N ALA A 128 8.89 -13.22 -0.47
CA ALA A 128 10.28 -13.09 -0.85
C ALA A 128 10.47 -13.20 -2.36
N GLN A 129 9.84 -14.20 -2.99
CA GLN A 129 9.85 -14.38 -4.45
C GLN A 129 9.29 -13.16 -5.18
N TYR A 130 8.22 -12.56 -4.68
CA TYR A 130 7.64 -11.36 -5.27
C TYR A 130 8.54 -10.13 -5.13
N ILE A 131 9.03 -9.87 -3.92
CA ILE A 131 9.82 -8.65 -3.66
C ILE A 131 11.22 -8.72 -4.29
N ALA A 132 11.72 -9.93 -4.57
CA ALA A 132 12.99 -10.14 -5.28
C ALA A 132 12.99 -9.50 -6.67
N GLU A 133 11.84 -9.40 -7.34
CA GLU A 133 11.71 -8.73 -8.63
C GLU A 133 12.00 -7.22 -8.57
N TYR A 134 12.03 -6.64 -7.36
CA TYR A 134 12.38 -5.26 -7.07
C TYR A 134 13.76 -5.12 -6.41
N ASN A 135 14.56 -6.20 -6.42
CA ASN A 135 15.86 -6.30 -5.74
C ASN A 135 15.76 -6.10 -4.22
N PHE A 136 14.64 -6.49 -3.62
CA PHE A 136 14.49 -6.54 -2.17
C PHE A 136 14.63 -7.95 -1.66
N GLN A 137 15.05 -8.06 -0.41
CA GLN A 137 15.14 -9.32 0.31
C GLN A 137 14.77 -9.11 1.77
N PHE A 138 14.25 -10.14 2.42
CA PHE A 138 14.13 -10.12 3.87
C PHE A 138 15.50 -10.14 4.54
N ASP A 139 15.60 -9.54 5.72
CA ASP A 139 16.69 -9.80 6.63
C ASP A 139 16.75 -11.30 7.00
N SER A 140 17.96 -11.78 7.27
CA SER A 140 18.21 -13.18 7.62
C SER A 140 17.64 -13.57 8.99
N LYS A 141 17.51 -12.60 9.90
CA LYS A 141 17.10 -12.77 11.29
C LYS A 141 15.72 -12.16 11.56
N THR A 142 15.42 -11.03 10.92
CA THR A 142 14.16 -10.29 11.11
C THR A 142 13.28 -10.34 9.86
N LEU A 143 12.07 -9.79 9.99
CA LEU A 143 11.13 -9.57 8.89
C LEU A 143 11.37 -8.25 8.17
N ALA A 144 12.36 -7.46 8.56
CA ALA A 144 12.68 -6.21 7.87
C ALA A 144 13.11 -6.47 6.42
N LEU A 145 12.73 -5.57 5.51
CA LEU A 145 13.21 -5.61 4.13
C LEU A 145 14.53 -4.85 3.97
N LYS A 146 15.44 -5.44 3.19
CA LYS A 146 16.70 -4.85 2.73
C LYS A 146 16.63 -4.53 1.25
N GLY A 147 17.24 -3.43 0.87
CA GLY A 147 17.28 -2.90 -0.48
C GLY A 147 17.64 -1.42 -0.49
N ASN A 148 17.62 -0.80 -1.67
CA ASN A 148 17.75 0.65 -1.80
C ASN A 148 16.64 1.36 -1.01
N LYS A 149 17.00 2.36 -0.21
CA LYS A 149 16.08 3.00 0.76
C LYS A 149 14.98 3.80 0.09
N GLN A 150 15.32 4.55 -0.96
CA GLN A 150 14.35 5.30 -1.75
C GLN A 150 13.36 4.35 -2.44
N ALA A 151 13.85 3.26 -3.03
CA ALA A 151 13.03 2.23 -3.67
C ALA A 151 12.09 1.52 -2.69
N LEU A 152 12.55 1.21 -1.47
CA LEU A 152 11.69 0.65 -0.42
C LEU A 152 10.55 1.60 -0.04
N ARG A 153 10.82 2.91 0.07
CA ARG A 153 9.77 3.91 0.36
C ARG A 153 8.74 3.99 -0.76
N PHE A 154 9.18 3.97 -2.02
CA PHE A 154 8.27 3.86 -3.16
C PHE A 154 7.45 2.58 -3.15
N PHE A 155 8.08 1.43 -2.86
CA PHE A 155 7.39 0.16 -2.74
C PHE A 155 6.28 0.22 -1.70
N PHE A 156 6.59 0.62 -0.48
CA PHE A 156 5.61 0.67 0.59
C PHE A 156 4.52 1.71 0.33
N TYR A 157 4.84 2.84 -0.29
CA TYR A 157 3.84 3.82 -0.71
C TYR A 157 2.83 3.20 -1.67
N ASN A 158 3.31 2.55 -2.74
CA ASN A 158 2.42 1.91 -3.69
C ASN A 158 1.68 0.72 -3.07
N PHE A 159 2.35 -0.10 -2.25
CA PHE A 159 1.72 -1.22 -1.54
C PHE A 159 0.55 -0.75 -0.67
N TYR A 160 0.77 0.23 0.20
CA TYR A 160 -0.27 0.74 1.08
C TYR A 160 -1.37 1.43 0.27
N TRP A 161 -1.03 2.26 -0.70
CA TRP A 161 -2.01 2.93 -1.54
C TRP A 161 -2.88 1.94 -2.33
N GLU A 162 -2.30 0.87 -2.87
CA GLU A 162 -3.03 -0.14 -3.61
C GLU A 162 -3.88 -1.05 -2.73
N VAL A 163 -3.39 -1.41 -1.54
CA VAL A 163 -4.15 -2.29 -0.64
C VAL A 163 -5.26 -1.52 0.07
N LEU A 164 -5.00 -0.28 0.49
CA LEU A 164 -5.91 0.50 1.34
C LEU A 164 -6.74 1.52 0.59
N LYS A 165 -6.30 1.97 -0.60
CA LYS A 165 -7.02 2.93 -1.46
C LYS A 165 -7.42 4.23 -0.73
N GLY A 166 -6.66 4.63 0.30
CA GLY A 166 -6.98 5.79 1.14
C GLY A 166 -8.23 5.62 2.01
N LYS A 167 -8.76 4.39 2.15
CA LYS A 167 -9.93 4.08 3.00
C LYS A 167 -9.56 3.74 4.45
N ASP A 168 -8.27 3.60 4.72
CA ASP A 168 -7.73 3.27 6.04
C ASP A 168 -6.41 4.00 6.28
N TRP A 169 -5.86 3.96 7.49
CA TRP A 169 -4.58 4.58 7.84
C TRP A 169 -3.75 3.65 8.75
N PRO A 170 -2.68 3.02 8.25
CA PRO A 170 -1.97 1.96 8.98
C PRO A 170 -0.83 2.48 9.87
N PHE A 171 -0.65 3.80 10.01
CA PHE A 171 0.53 4.41 10.64
C PHE A 171 0.29 4.95 12.05
N GLY A 172 -0.89 4.71 12.63
CA GLY A 172 -1.29 5.22 13.94
C GLY A 172 -1.98 6.60 13.87
N LYS A 173 -2.94 6.82 14.78
CA LYS A 173 -3.83 7.99 14.75
C LYS A 173 -3.08 9.27 15.14
N GLU A 174 -2.18 9.17 16.09
CA GLU A 174 -1.37 10.29 16.61
C GLU A 174 -0.50 10.87 15.49
N LEU A 175 0.16 10.00 14.72
CA LEU A 175 0.96 10.42 13.58
C LEU A 175 0.08 11.07 12.49
N ARG A 176 -1.13 10.56 12.25
CA ARG A 176 -2.05 11.19 11.29
C ARG A 176 -2.32 12.65 11.65
N ILE A 177 -2.66 12.92 12.91
CA ILE A 177 -2.96 14.27 13.41
C ILE A 177 -1.75 15.19 13.25
N GLU A 178 -0.56 14.72 13.62
CA GLU A 178 0.70 15.48 13.46
C GLU A 178 0.96 15.86 12.00
N LEU A 179 0.84 14.91 11.08
CA LEU A 179 1.09 15.15 9.65
C LEU A 179 0.02 16.05 9.02
N GLU A 180 -1.24 15.92 9.42
CA GLU A 180 -2.32 16.80 8.96
C GLU A 180 -2.10 18.24 9.42
N ASP A 181 -1.61 18.46 10.64
CA ASP A 181 -1.26 19.79 11.14
C ASP A 181 -0.10 20.42 10.35
N LYS A 182 0.98 19.65 10.13
CA LYS A 182 2.10 20.09 9.28
C LYS A 182 1.66 20.43 7.86
N LEU A 183 0.77 19.62 7.28
CA LEU A 183 0.27 19.84 5.93
C LEU A 183 -0.60 21.10 5.83
N LYS A 184 -1.44 21.39 6.83
CA LYS A 184 -2.20 22.67 6.90
C LYS A 184 -1.29 23.88 6.84
N GLY A 185 -0.11 23.80 7.46
CA GLY A 185 0.91 24.85 7.39
C GLY A 185 1.44 25.14 5.99
N MET A 186 1.20 24.26 5.01
CA MET A 186 1.59 24.42 3.60
C MET A 186 0.43 24.78 2.68
N GLU A 187 -0.84 24.67 3.12
CA GLU A 187 -2.02 24.83 2.25
C GLU A 187 -2.17 26.24 1.65
N ALA A 188 -1.49 27.24 2.20
CA ALA A 188 -1.41 28.59 1.61
C ALA A 188 -0.52 28.65 0.35
N ASP A 189 0.46 27.75 0.25
CA ASP A 189 1.47 27.74 -0.81
C ASP A 189 1.28 26.59 -1.81
N ILE A 190 0.52 25.56 -1.42
CA ILE A 190 0.22 24.39 -2.25
C ILE A 190 -1.29 24.12 -2.25
N THR A 191 -1.84 23.91 -3.45
CA THR A 191 -3.21 23.42 -3.60
C THR A 191 -3.16 21.92 -3.87
N LEU A 192 -3.82 21.14 -3.02
CA LEU A 192 -3.99 19.69 -3.17
C LEU A 192 -5.47 19.37 -3.16
N THR A 193 -5.91 18.55 -4.11
CA THR A 193 -7.21 17.88 -4.05
C THR A 193 -7.27 16.94 -2.85
N PRO A 194 -8.47 16.53 -2.39
CA PRO A 194 -8.58 15.59 -1.26
C PRO A 194 -7.80 14.29 -1.46
N ILE A 195 -7.77 13.76 -2.69
CA ILE A 195 -7.05 12.53 -3.00
C ILE A 195 -5.53 12.73 -2.99
N GLU A 196 -5.05 13.88 -3.46
CA GLU A 196 -3.63 14.24 -3.40
C GLU A 196 -3.18 14.46 -1.96
N LYS A 197 -4.01 15.09 -1.13
CA LYS A 197 -3.77 15.23 0.31
C LYS A 197 -3.60 13.86 0.99
N GLU A 198 -4.52 12.93 0.76
CA GLU A 198 -4.43 11.58 1.37
C GLU A 198 -3.18 10.83 0.89
N LYS A 199 -2.88 10.86 -0.41
CA LYS A 199 -1.65 10.28 -0.97
C LYS A 199 -0.40 10.90 -0.36
N PHE A 200 -0.36 12.22 -0.20
CA PHE A 200 0.82 12.89 0.33
C PHE A 200 1.00 12.60 1.83
N LEU A 201 -0.09 12.50 2.61
CA LEU A 201 -0.01 12.05 4.00
C LEU A 201 0.61 10.66 4.12
N TYR A 202 0.21 9.71 3.26
CA TYR A 202 0.84 8.38 3.20
C TYR A 202 2.34 8.47 2.90
N TRP A 203 2.73 9.32 1.94
CA TRP A 203 4.13 9.54 1.60
C TRP A 203 4.94 10.12 2.77
N MET A 204 4.39 11.15 3.44
CA MET A 204 4.99 11.78 4.62
C MET A 204 5.18 10.76 5.76
N ALA A 205 4.15 9.96 6.06
CA ALA A 205 4.22 8.94 7.11
C ALA A 205 5.31 7.91 6.82
N ILE A 206 5.42 7.45 5.58
CA ILE A 206 6.42 6.47 5.17
C ILE A 206 7.84 7.02 5.32
N CYS A 207 8.07 8.25 4.85
CA CYS A 207 9.38 8.89 4.98
C CYS A 207 9.74 9.11 6.46
N TYR A 208 8.83 9.69 7.24
CA TYR A 208 9.04 9.95 8.66
C TYR A 208 9.34 8.68 9.47
N LEU A 209 8.56 7.62 9.27
CA LEU A 209 8.76 6.35 9.98
C LEU A 209 10.08 5.67 9.59
N GLN A 210 10.55 5.83 8.35
CA GLN A 210 11.85 5.30 7.93
C GLN A 210 13.01 6.08 8.54
N VAL A 211 12.90 7.41 8.61
CA VAL A 211 13.89 8.24 9.34
C VAL A 211 13.93 7.85 10.81
N LYS A 212 12.78 7.67 11.48
CA LYS A 212 12.74 7.17 12.87
C LYS A 212 13.40 5.79 13.07
N LYS A 213 13.47 4.97 12.02
CA LYS A 213 14.16 3.66 12.02
C LYS A 213 15.64 3.74 11.67
N GLN A 214 16.17 4.97 11.56
CA GLN A 214 17.52 5.27 11.10
C GLN A 214 17.78 4.67 9.71
N GLN A 215 16.76 4.74 8.84
CA GLN A 215 16.82 4.33 7.44
C GLN A 215 16.61 5.54 6.55
N THR A 216 17.67 6.34 6.41
CA THR A 216 17.67 7.59 5.67
C THR A 216 17.91 7.36 4.18
N VAL A 217 17.56 8.35 3.36
CA VAL A 217 17.87 8.33 1.93
C VAL A 217 19.38 8.51 1.71
N ASP A 218 19.90 7.83 0.70
CA ASP A 218 21.25 8.11 0.19
C ASP A 218 21.24 9.45 -0.56
N GLN A 219 22.36 10.17 -0.51
CA GLN A 219 22.54 11.40 -1.28
C GLN A 219 22.23 11.18 -2.76
N ASN A 220 21.33 11.99 -3.31
CA ASN A 220 21.00 11.90 -4.72
C ASN A 220 20.75 13.27 -5.35
N SER A 221 21.68 13.65 -6.23
CA SER A 221 21.63 14.91 -6.98
C SER A 221 20.32 15.17 -7.72
N LEU A 222 19.55 14.14 -8.11
CA LEU A 222 18.28 14.30 -8.78
C LEU A 222 17.26 15.07 -7.93
N TYR A 223 17.04 14.65 -6.69
CA TYR A 223 15.96 15.20 -5.87
C TYR A 223 16.24 16.66 -5.54
N GLN A 224 17.51 16.97 -5.27
CA GLN A 224 18.01 18.32 -5.14
C GLN A 224 17.75 19.14 -6.41
N ILE A 225 18.20 18.68 -7.58
CA ILE A 225 18.05 19.41 -8.85
C ILE A 225 16.56 19.68 -9.14
N VAL A 226 15.70 18.70 -8.96
CA VAL A 226 14.25 18.84 -9.19
C VAL A 226 13.65 19.86 -8.23
N ALA A 227 14.02 19.82 -6.95
CA ALA A 227 13.51 20.74 -5.95
C ALA A 227 13.98 22.18 -6.19
N GLU A 228 15.27 22.37 -6.46
CA GLU A 228 15.87 23.70 -6.66
C GLU A 228 15.38 24.40 -7.94
N GLN A 229 14.89 23.63 -8.92
CA GLN A 229 14.31 24.16 -10.15
C GLN A 229 12.81 24.50 -10.03
N ASP A 230 12.10 24.04 -9.00
CA ASP A 230 10.69 24.38 -8.78
C ASP A 230 10.56 25.55 -7.78
N PRO A 231 10.07 26.74 -8.21
CA PRO A 231 9.89 27.88 -7.31
C PRO A 231 8.97 27.61 -6.11
N GLN A 232 8.11 26.60 -6.20
CA GLN A 232 7.25 26.20 -5.09
C GLN A 232 8.03 25.57 -3.94
N PHE A 233 9.20 24.96 -4.19
CA PHE A 233 10.03 24.34 -3.16
C PHE A 233 10.43 25.35 -2.07
N VAL A 234 10.87 26.54 -2.45
CA VAL A 234 11.29 27.61 -1.52
C VAL A 234 10.18 27.98 -0.54
N LYS A 235 8.91 27.86 -0.95
CA LYS A 235 7.75 28.21 -0.13
C LYS A 235 7.43 27.15 0.94
N VAL A 236 7.72 25.87 0.64
CA VAL A 236 7.35 24.75 1.51
C VAL A 236 8.50 24.10 2.24
N LYS A 237 9.76 24.40 1.88
CA LYS A 237 10.95 23.72 2.39
C LYS A 237 11.04 23.71 3.93
N GLU A 238 10.72 24.81 4.58
CA GLU A 238 10.81 24.93 6.05
C GLU A 238 9.77 24.04 6.71
N GLN A 239 8.58 23.99 6.13
CA GLN A 239 7.46 23.20 6.66
C GLN A 239 7.73 21.71 6.47
N LEU A 240 8.34 21.33 5.34
CA LEU A 240 8.82 19.98 5.09
C LEU A 240 9.96 19.61 6.05
N ALA A 241 10.91 20.52 6.29
CA ALA A 241 12.01 20.33 7.23
C ALA A 241 11.52 20.17 8.67
N SER A 242 10.41 20.83 9.03
CA SER A 242 9.80 20.70 10.36
C SER A 242 9.40 19.27 10.72
N LEU A 243 9.15 18.43 9.71
CA LEU A 243 8.82 17.01 9.90
C LEU A 243 9.93 16.25 10.65
N TYR A 244 11.17 16.71 10.53
CA TYR A 244 12.36 16.06 11.03
C TYR A 244 13.02 16.82 12.19
N GLU A 245 12.34 17.80 12.81
CA GLU A 245 12.89 18.55 13.95
C GLU A 245 13.13 17.70 15.19
N THR A 246 12.31 16.66 15.39
CA THR A 246 12.39 15.78 16.56
C THR A 246 13.19 14.51 16.29
N THR A 247 13.80 14.39 15.11
CA THR A 247 14.55 13.20 14.71
C THR A 247 16.06 13.40 14.91
N GLU A 248 16.75 12.36 15.38
CA GLU A 248 18.19 12.34 15.57
C GLU A 248 18.92 12.01 14.27
N ILE A 249 18.91 12.95 13.32
CA ILE A 249 19.68 12.88 12.06
C ILE A 249 20.49 14.18 11.88
N ASP A 250 21.59 14.11 11.15
CA ASP A 250 22.39 15.30 10.82
C ASP A 250 21.68 16.22 9.80
N ASP A 251 22.13 17.47 9.72
CA ASP A 251 21.52 18.51 8.87
C ASP A 251 21.67 18.22 7.36
N GLU A 252 22.73 17.53 6.95
CA GLU A 252 22.97 17.17 5.55
C GLU A 252 21.97 16.09 5.11
N VAL A 253 21.81 15.04 5.90
CA VAL A 253 20.81 13.99 5.71
C VAL A 253 19.41 14.55 5.81
N LYS A 254 19.12 15.47 6.74
CA LYS A 254 17.83 16.14 6.83
C LYS A 254 17.50 16.89 5.54
N THR A 255 18.50 17.53 4.92
CA THR A 255 18.33 18.24 3.65
C THR A 255 17.97 17.27 2.52
N GLU A 256 18.66 16.14 2.41
CA GLU A 256 18.33 15.08 1.44
C GLU A 256 16.93 14.50 1.65
N GLU A 257 16.52 14.30 2.91
CA GLU A 257 15.17 13.85 3.27
C GLU A 257 14.10 14.85 2.82
N VAL A 258 14.35 16.15 2.96
CA VAL A 258 13.44 17.21 2.51
C VAL A 258 13.33 17.23 0.99
N TYR A 259 14.43 17.09 0.25
CA TYR A 259 14.39 16.98 -1.21
C TYR A 259 13.58 15.75 -1.65
N PHE A 260 13.79 14.60 -1.02
CA PHE A 260 13.05 13.38 -1.33
C PHE A 260 11.55 13.49 -0.99
N LEU A 261 11.23 14.13 0.15
CA LEU A 261 9.85 14.37 0.56
C LEU A 261 9.12 15.27 -0.44
N TYR A 262 9.78 16.34 -0.89
CA TYR A 262 9.25 17.23 -1.92
C TYR A 262 9.06 16.53 -3.26
N PHE A 263 9.99 15.65 -3.65
CA PHE A 263 9.82 14.85 -4.87
C PHE A 263 8.54 14.01 -4.84
N GLY A 264 8.17 13.45 -3.68
CA GLY A 264 6.89 12.76 -3.51
C GLY A 264 5.67 13.67 -3.64
N LEU A 265 5.74 14.91 -3.16
CA LEU A 265 4.68 15.90 -3.36
C LEU A 265 4.43 16.13 -4.85
N LEU A 266 5.48 16.33 -5.64
CA LEU A 266 5.40 16.51 -7.09
C LEU A 266 4.78 15.29 -7.79
N LEU A 267 5.15 14.08 -7.36
CA LEU A 267 4.61 12.83 -7.90
C LEU A 267 3.12 12.66 -7.61
N VAL A 268 2.67 13.10 -6.45
CA VAL A 268 1.26 13.03 -6.04
C VAL A 268 0.41 14.02 -6.83
N GLN A 269 0.94 15.21 -7.12
CA GLN A 269 0.32 16.21 -7.99
C GLN A 269 0.36 15.84 -9.48
N GLU A 270 0.93 14.68 -9.83
CA GLU A 270 1.10 14.21 -11.21
C GLU A 270 1.78 15.24 -12.12
N LYS A 271 2.57 16.16 -11.54
CA LYS A 271 3.33 17.15 -12.31
C LYS A 271 4.27 16.39 -13.24
N ASN A 272 4.46 16.93 -14.45
CA ASN A 272 5.39 16.33 -15.40
C ASN A 272 6.84 16.62 -14.98
N ILE A 273 7.35 15.83 -14.03
CA ILE A 273 8.71 15.95 -13.50
C ILE A 273 9.76 15.82 -14.62
N LEU A 274 9.44 15.09 -15.70
CA LEU A 274 10.30 14.93 -16.87
C LEU A 274 10.44 16.21 -17.71
N SER A 275 9.49 17.15 -17.61
CA SER A 275 9.60 18.45 -18.28
C SER A 275 10.50 19.43 -17.54
N THR A 276 10.72 19.21 -16.25
CA THR A 276 11.61 20.01 -15.40
C THR A 276 13.07 19.56 -15.54
N ILE A 277 13.31 18.26 -15.76
CA ILE A 277 14.66 17.71 -15.95
C ILE A 277 15.18 18.11 -17.34
N SER A 278 16.22 18.94 -17.38
CA SER A 278 16.86 19.34 -18.64
C SER A 278 17.40 18.11 -19.41
N SER A 279 17.39 18.17 -20.74
CA SER A 279 17.91 17.08 -21.60
C SER A 279 19.40 16.72 -21.39
N ALA A 280 20.13 17.50 -20.59
CA ALA A 280 21.54 17.29 -20.25
C ALA A 280 21.76 16.17 -19.21
N ASP A 281 20.74 15.81 -18.42
CA ASP A 281 20.90 14.91 -17.27
C ASP A 281 20.45 13.47 -17.56
N LYS A 282 20.88 12.93 -18.71
CA LYS A 282 20.54 11.56 -19.17
C LYS A 282 20.96 10.44 -18.21
N LYS A 283 21.93 10.70 -17.33
CA LYS A 283 22.42 9.77 -16.29
C LYS A 283 21.44 9.67 -15.11
N ILE A 284 20.83 10.80 -14.74
CA ILE A 284 19.84 10.92 -13.67
C ILE A 284 18.49 10.29 -14.07
N LEU A 285 18.13 10.37 -15.35
CA LEU A 285 16.96 9.69 -15.91
C LEU A 285 17.08 8.15 -15.90
N ALA A 286 18.31 7.62 -15.87
CA ALA A 286 18.56 6.18 -15.83
C ALA A 286 18.35 5.59 -14.43
N GLU A 287 18.57 6.37 -13.36
CA GLU A 287 18.36 5.97 -11.96
C GLU A 287 16.87 6.03 -11.53
N THR A 288 16.08 6.89 -12.17
CA THR A 288 14.62 6.92 -12.03
C THR A 288 13.92 5.86 -12.87
N LYS A 289 14.60 5.31 -13.88
CA LYS A 289 14.03 4.31 -14.78
C LYS A 289 13.53 3.06 -14.04
N PRO A 290 14.25 2.47 -13.06
CA PRO A 290 13.73 1.38 -12.24
C PRO A 290 12.52 1.77 -11.38
N LEU A 291 12.48 2.99 -10.83
CA LEU A 291 11.36 3.48 -10.01
C LEU A 291 10.11 3.77 -10.85
N ILE A 292 10.30 4.36 -12.03
CA ILE A 292 9.24 4.58 -13.03
C ILE A 292 8.79 3.23 -13.62
N GLN A 293 9.72 2.31 -13.90
CA GLN A 293 9.40 0.94 -14.34
C GLN A 293 8.67 0.16 -13.25
N MET A 294 9.01 0.36 -11.98
CA MET A 294 8.31 -0.22 -10.84
C MET A 294 6.90 0.36 -10.72
N LYS A 295 6.73 1.68 -10.82
CA LYS A 295 5.40 2.33 -10.89
C LYS A 295 4.59 1.82 -12.10
N MET A 296 5.22 1.69 -13.27
CA MET A 296 4.58 1.18 -14.50
C MET A 296 4.25 -0.32 -14.41
N LYS A 297 5.10 -1.13 -13.77
CA LYS A 297 4.88 -2.56 -13.55
C LYS A 297 3.75 -2.79 -12.57
N LEU A 298 3.78 -2.09 -11.43
CA LEU A 298 2.68 -2.08 -10.46
C LEU A 298 1.38 -1.62 -11.13
N ALA A 299 1.40 -0.54 -11.92
CA ALA A 299 0.23 -0.07 -12.66
C ALA A 299 -0.26 -1.07 -13.72
N LYS A 300 0.63 -1.81 -14.40
CA LYS A 300 0.26 -2.86 -15.36
C LYS A 300 -0.36 -4.09 -14.69
N GLU A 301 0.19 -4.54 -13.56
CA GLU A 301 -0.43 -5.59 -12.74
C GLU A 301 -1.82 -5.19 -12.23
N ASN A 302 -2.07 -3.89 -12.07
CA ASN A 302 -3.36 -3.34 -11.63
C ASN A 302 -4.36 -3.13 -12.79
N ASN A 303 -3.87 -3.02 -14.04
CA ASN A 303 -4.69 -2.89 -15.25
C ASN A 303 -5.18 -4.24 -15.83
N LEU A 304 -4.90 -5.36 -15.16
CA LEU A 304 -5.70 -6.59 -15.31
C LEU A 304 -7.07 -6.39 -14.63
N LYS A 305 -7.82 -5.40 -15.14
CA LYS A 305 -9.27 -5.35 -15.00
C LYS A 305 -9.83 -6.55 -15.76
N PHE A 306 -10.78 -7.22 -15.12
CA PHE A 306 -11.61 -8.27 -15.70
C PHE A 306 -12.01 -7.93 -17.15
N LYS A 307 -11.48 -8.72 -18.09
CA LYS A 307 -12.31 -9.28 -19.14
C LYS A 307 -12.90 -10.57 -18.60
#